data_AF-A0A3Q8ZG21-F1
#
_entry.id   AF-A0A3Q8ZG21-F1
#
_cell.length_a   1.000
_cell.length_b   1.000
_cell.length_c   1.000
_cell.angle_alpha   90.00
_cell.angle_beta   90.00
_cell.angle_gamma   90.00
#
_symmetry.space_group_name_H-M   'P 1'
#
loop_
_entity.id
_entity.type
_entity.pdbx_description
1 polymer ?
#
loop_
_entity_poly.entity_id
_entity_poly.type
_entity_poly.pdbx_seq_one_letter_code
_entity_poly.pdbx_strand_id
1 'polypeptide(L)'
;MQRNLAICLGIVLALSGCAADYLNHYDGVTLAVGDANRANSLAQTVDPFNPNSQNTHIEGDGQRIAGVVQQLRGPANAAPAGGNCPKDGSTAADGSRCGGRSAESRPRGAM
;
A
#
# COMPACT_ATOMS: atom_id res chain seq x y z
N MET A 1 -2.19 -45.88 61.55
CA MET A 1 -2.14 -44.42 61.34
C MET A 1 -1.55 -44.03 59.97
N GLN A 2 -0.45 -44.62 59.51
CA GLN A 2 0.17 -44.27 58.22
C GLN A 2 -0.73 -44.47 56.98
N ARG A 3 -1.58 -45.50 56.97
CA ARG A 3 -2.51 -45.76 55.84
C ARG A 3 -3.57 -44.66 55.68
N ASN A 4 -4.10 -44.14 56.78
CA ASN A 4 -5.08 -43.06 56.76
C ASN A 4 -4.41 -41.73 56.38
N LEU A 5 -3.16 -41.51 56.81
CA LEU A 5 -2.37 -40.34 56.42
C LEU A 5 -2.13 -40.31 54.91
N ALA A 6 -1.76 -41.44 54.30
CA ALA A 6 -1.54 -41.55 52.85
C ALA A 6 -2.83 -41.26 52.05
N ILE A 7 -3.98 -41.74 52.54
CA ILE A 7 -5.29 -41.48 51.92
C ILE A 7 -5.62 -39.99 51.99
N CYS A 8 -5.46 -39.35 53.15
CA CYS A 8 -5.70 -37.91 53.29
C CYS A 8 -4.79 -37.09 52.37
N LEU A 9 -3.50 -37.45 52.28
CA LEU A 9 -2.55 -36.74 51.42
C LEU A 9 -2.91 -36.86 49.94
N GLY A 10 -3.32 -38.06 49.50
CA GLY A 10 -3.77 -38.30 48.13
C GLY A 10 -5.01 -37.50 47.75
N ILE A 11 -5.97 -37.37 48.67
CA ILE A 11 -7.18 -36.56 48.46
C ILE A 11 -6.84 -35.07 48.33
N VAL A 12 -5.97 -34.54 49.19
CA VAL A 12 -5.55 -33.13 49.12
C VAL A 12 -4.84 -32.81 47.79
N LEU A 13 -3.95 -33.70 47.35
CA LEU A 13 -3.24 -33.56 46.08
C LEU A 13 -4.21 -33.59 44.88
N ALA A 14 -5.14 -34.55 44.85
CA ALA A 14 -6.12 -34.66 43.77
C ALA A 14 -7.07 -33.44 43.70
N LEU A 15 -7.52 -32.92 44.85
CA LEU A 15 -8.38 -31.73 44.92
C LEU A 15 -7.64 -30.45 44.52
N SER A 16 -6.35 -30.34 44.85
CA SER A 16 -5.52 -29.19 44.42
C SER A 16 -5.27 -29.16 42.91
N GLY A 17 -5.22 -30.32 42.25
CA GLY A 17 -5.02 -30.42 40.80
C GLY A 17 -6.24 -29.98 39.97
N CYS A 18 -7.46 -30.29 40.41
CA CYS A 18 -8.68 -29.85 39.72
C CYS A 18 -8.88 -28.33 39.72
N ALA A 19 -8.30 -27.61 40.69
CA ALA A 19 -8.33 -26.15 40.73
C ALA A 19 -7.24 -25.48 39.87
N ALA A 20 -6.24 -26.24 39.41
CA ALA A 20 -5.11 -25.70 38.66
C ALA A 20 -5.50 -25.27 37.24
N ASP A 21 -6.42 -25.96 36.58
CA ASP A 21 -6.93 -25.53 35.26
C ASP A 21 -7.78 -24.25 35.35
N TYR A 22 -8.51 -24.06 36.45
CA TYR A 22 -9.23 -22.82 36.72
C TYR A 22 -8.29 -21.62 36.93
N LEU A 23 -7.11 -21.85 37.52
CA LEU A 23 -6.10 -20.81 37.71
C LEU A 23 -5.32 -20.48 36.43
N ASN A 24 -5.36 -21.36 35.42
CA ASN A 24 -4.75 -21.15 34.11
C ASN A 24 -5.70 -20.55 33.07
N HIS A 25 -6.98 -20.31 33.41
CA HIS A 25 -7.87 -19.53 32.56
C HIS A 25 -7.54 -18.04 32.70
N TYR A 26 -6.44 -17.64 32.06
CA TYR A 26 -6.05 -16.25 31.89
C TYR A 26 -6.91 -15.60 30.81
N ASP A 27 -8.18 -15.37 31.11
CA ASP A 27 -8.92 -14.27 30.47
C ASP A 27 -8.36 -12.97 31.06
N GLY A 28 -7.20 -12.57 30.56
CA GLY A 28 -6.52 -11.37 31.00
C GLY A 28 -7.36 -10.13 30.65
N VAL A 29 -7.66 -9.31 31.65
CA VAL A 29 -8.16 -7.95 31.42
C VAL A 29 -7.01 -7.09 30.89
N THR A 30 -6.79 -7.13 29.58
CA THR A 30 -5.90 -6.16 28.92
C THR A 30 -6.49 -4.76 29.10
N LEU A 31 -5.69 -3.70 29.02
CA LEU A 31 -6.22 -2.32 29.05
C LEU A 31 -7.32 -2.06 27.99
N ALA A 32 -7.43 -2.93 26.99
CA ALA A 32 -8.42 -2.88 25.91
C ALA A 32 -9.61 -3.86 26.09
N VAL A 33 -9.78 -4.52 27.25
CA VAL A 33 -10.83 -5.54 27.44
C VAL A 33 -12.27 -4.97 27.31
N GLY A 34 -12.44 -3.66 27.51
CA GLY A 34 -13.72 -2.97 27.28
C GLY A 34 -14.08 -2.78 25.81
N ASP A 35 -13.11 -2.92 24.90
CA ASP A 35 -13.28 -2.77 23.47
C ASP A 35 -13.59 -4.11 22.78
N ALA A 36 -13.98 -5.16 23.52
CA ALA A 36 -14.36 -6.45 22.95
C ALA A 36 -15.44 -6.30 21.86
N ASN A 37 -16.44 -5.44 22.07
CA ASN A 37 -17.46 -5.14 21.06
C ASN A 37 -16.89 -4.43 19.81
N ARG A 38 -15.88 -3.57 19.99
CA ARG A 38 -15.20 -2.85 18.91
C ARG A 38 -14.20 -3.74 18.15
N ALA A 39 -13.55 -4.68 18.83
CA ALA A 39 -12.74 -5.70 18.19
C ALA A 39 -13.62 -6.69 17.42
N ASN A 40 -14.77 -7.05 18.00
CA ASN A 40 -15.73 -7.95 17.38
C ASN A 40 -16.41 -7.33 16.16
N SER A 41 -16.62 -6.01 16.14
CA SER A 41 -17.12 -5.34 14.93
C SER A 41 -16.13 -5.50 13.77
N LEU A 42 -14.82 -5.38 14.00
CA LEU A 42 -13.83 -5.58 12.95
C LEU A 42 -13.75 -7.03 12.48
N ALA A 43 -13.79 -7.99 13.41
CA ALA A 43 -13.70 -9.42 13.11
C ALA A 43 -14.95 -9.98 12.41
N GLN A 44 -16.12 -9.39 12.66
CA GLN A 44 -17.40 -9.83 12.08
C GLN A 44 -17.90 -8.93 10.94
N THR A 45 -17.15 -7.90 10.55
CA THR A 45 -17.51 -7.08 9.39
C THR A 45 -17.29 -7.87 8.10
N VAL A 46 -18.34 -8.00 7.30
CA VAL A 46 -18.25 -8.57 5.95
C VAL A 46 -17.59 -7.53 5.04
N ASP A 47 -16.42 -7.88 4.51
CA ASP A 47 -15.53 -7.03 3.69
C ASP A 47 -15.06 -5.73 4.41
N PRO A 48 -14.13 -5.85 5.39
CA PRO A 48 -13.65 -4.70 6.17
C PRO A 48 -12.70 -3.78 5.38
N PHE A 49 -12.39 -4.13 4.13
CA PHE A 49 -11.40 -3.40 3.34
C PHE A 49 -12.05 -2.31 2.49
N ASN A 50 -11.23 -1.35 2.07
CA ASN A 50 -11.66 -0.35 1.10
C ASN A 50 -12.12 -1.07 -0.18
N PRO A 51 -13.29 -0.74 -0.76
CA PRO A 51 -13.76 -1.35 -2.02
C PRO A 51 -12.73 -1.27 -3.16
N ASN A 52 -11.91 -0.22 -3.17
CA ASN A 52 -10.82 -0.07 -4.15
C ASN A 52 -9.60 -0.95 -3.86
N SER A 53 -9.51 -1.63 -2.72
CA SER A 53 -8.43 -2.58 -2.44
C SER A 53 -8.49 -3.83 -3.33
N GLN A 54 -9.66 -4.16 -3.88
CA GLN A 54 -9.82 -5.21 -4.89
C GLN A 54 -9.56 -4.70 -6.31
N ASN A 55 -9.24 -3.41 -6.48
CA ASN A 55 -8.99 -2.82 -7.77
C ASN A 55 -7.60 -3.21 -8.28
N THR A 56 -7.53 -4.29 -9.05
CA THR A 56 -6.32 -4.71 -9.78
C THR A 56 -6.15 -3.96 -11.11
N HIS A 57 -7.02 -2.99 -11.40
CA HIS A 57 -6.94 -2.19 -12.61
C HIS A 57 -5.94 -1.05 -12.38
N ILE A 58 -4.85 -1.08 -13.14
CA ILE A 58 -3.91 0.04 -13.20
C ILE A 58 -4.55 1.09 -14.11
N GLU A 59 -5.05 2.18 -13.53
CA GLU A 59 -5.51 3.34 -14.30
C GLU A 59 -4.32 3.99 -14.99
N GLY A 60 -4.12 3.58 -16.25
CA GLY A 60 -3.07 4.08 -17.09
C GLY A 60 -3.21 3.46 -18.46
N ASP A 61 -3.29 4.30 -19.47
CA ASP A 61 -3.23 3.85 -20.85
C ASP A 61 -1.82 3.29 -21.06
N GLY A 62 -1.67 1.96 -21.00
CA GLY A 62 -0.37 1.28 -21.13
C GLY A 62 0.35 1.70 -22.40
N GLN A 63 -0.40 2.12 -23.42
CA GLN A 63 0.11 2.73 -24.66
C GLN A 63 0.75 4.10 -24.43
N ARG A 64 0.15 4.96 -23.59
CA ARG A 64 0.72 6.27 -23.24
C ARG A 64 2.04 6.12 -22.47
N ILE A 65 2.09 5.19 -21.51
CA ILE A 65 3.34 4.91 -20.78
C ILE A 65 4.36 4.22 -21.69
N ALA A 66 3.95 3.30 -22.55
CA ALA A 66 4.83 2.68 -23.54
C ALA A 66 5.44 3.71 -24.50
N GLY A 67 4.67 4.70 -24.95
CA GLY A 67 5.16 5.81 -25.78
C GLY A 67 6.19 6.68 -25.06
N VAL A 68 5.95 7.04 -23.80
CA VAL A 68 6.93 7.79 -22.98
C VAL A 68 8.19 6.98 -22.74
N VAL A 69 8.07 5.68 -22.44
CA VAL A 69 9.22 4.79 -22.22
C VAL A 69 10.02 4.59 -23.51
N GLN A 70 9.37 4.48 -24.67
CA GLN A 70 10.03 4.43 -25.97
C GLN A 70 10.73 5.74 -26.31
N GLN A 71 10.12 6.89 -26.00
CA GLN A 71 10.74 8.20 -26.18
C GLN A 71 11.96 8.40 -25.28
N LEU A 72 11.93 7.87 -24.05
CA LEU A 72 13.05 7.91 -23.11
C LEU A 72 14.17 6.90 -23.45
N ARG A 73 13.81 5.71 -23.97
CA ARG A 73 14.77 4.66 -24.38
C ARG A 73 15.35 4.87 -25.78
N GLY A 74 14.66 5.63 -26.62
CA GLY A 74 15.18 6.08 -27.90
C GLY A 74 16.41 6.97 -27.73
N PRO A 75 17.16 7.25 -28.80
CA PRO A 75 18.25 8.22 -28.74
C PRO A 75 17.69 9.54 -28.18
N ALA A 76 18.45 10.19 -27.29
CA ALA A 76 18.08 11.33 -26.43
C ALA A 76 17.53 12.59 -27.15
N ASN A 77 17.18 12.49 -28.43
CA ASN A 77 16.75 13.56 -29.32
C ASN A 77 15.35 13.35 -29.92
N ALA A 78 14.55 12.39 -29.43
CA ALA A 78 13.13 12.33 -29.80
C ALA A 78 12.37 13.45 -29.07
N ALA A 79 12.49 14.67 -29.60
CA ALA A 79 11.76 15.84 -29.16
C ALA A 79 10.25 15.53 -29.11
N PRO A 80 9.51 16.03 -28.10
CA PRO A 80 8.08 15.80 -28.02
C PRO A 80 7.39 16.31 -29.29
N ALA A 81 6.57 15.46 -29.90
CA ALA A 81 5.62 15.83 -30.92
C ALA A 81 4.61 16.81 -30.29
N GLY A 82 4.92 18.10 -30.39
CA GLY A 82 4.19 19.16 -29.71
C GLY A 82 4.96 20.47 -29.87
N GLY A 83 4.85 21.02 -31.08
CA GLY A 83 5.54 22.19 -31.62
C GLY A 83 6.27 23.09 -30.63
N ASN A 84 7.59 23.08 -30.69
CA ASN A 84 8.43 24.20 -30.31
C ASN A 84 9.65 24.18 -31.22
N CYS A 85 9.64 25.06 -32.23
CA CYS A 85 10.80 25.35 -33.05
C CYS A 85 11.94 25.83 -32.15
N PRO A 86 13.01 25.02 -31.95
CA PRO A 86 14.06 25.39 -31.00
C PRO A 86 14.85 26.60 -31.50
N LYS A 87 15.10 26.64 -32.81
CA LYS A 87 15.86 27.70 -33.50
C LYS A 87 15.19 28.16 -34.79
N ASP A 88 15.50 29.36 -35.26
CA ASP A 88 14.98 30.00 -36.48
C ASP A 88 15.28 29.18 -37.73
N GLY A 89 16.42 28.50 -37.75
CA GLY A 89 16.81 27.57 -38.83
C GLY A 89 16.10 26.21 -38.80
N SER A 90 15.27 25.93 -37.78
CA SER A 90 14.55 24.66 -37.65
C SER A 90 13.38 24.60 -38.63
N THR A 91 12.97 23.37 -38.99
CA THR A 91 11.76 23.12 -39.78
C THR A 91 10.71 22.54 -38.85
N ALA A 92 9.51 23.13 -38.88
CA ALA A 92 8.39 22.66 -38.08
C ALA A 92 7.83 21.34 -38.62
N ALA A 93 6.99 20.67 -37.82
CA ALA A 93 6.38 19.40 -38.19
C ALA A 93 5.47 19.49 -39.46
N ASP A 94 5.04 20.71 -39.82
CA ASP A 94 4.28 21.01 -41.04
C ASP A 94 5.16 21.30 -42.26
N GLY A 95 6.48 21.15 -42.16
CA GLY A 95 7.45 21.42 -43.23
C GLY A 95 7.76 22.90 -43.44
N SER A 96 7.16 23.81 -42.67
CA SER A 96 7.44 25.24 -42.75
C SER A 96 8.76 25.60 -42.03
N ARG A 97 9.49 26.60 -42.53
CA ARG A 97 10.64 27.16 -41.79
C ARG A 97 10.13 27.91 -40.57
N CYS A 98 10.78 27.67 -39.44
CA CYS A 98 10.40 28.24 -38.15
C CYS A 98 10.61 29.76 -38.10
N GLY A 99 11.76 30.26 -38.55
CA GLY A 99 12.08 31.70 -38.56
C GLY A 99 11.76 32.36 -37.21
N GLY A 100 11.21 33.58 -37.23
CA GLY A 100 10.87 34.33 -36.01
C GLY A 100 9.76 33.74 -35.12
N ARG A 101 9.27 32.53 -35.39
CA ARG A 101 8.33 31.79 -34.52
C ARG A 101 9.04 30.92 -33.48
N SER A 102 10.37 30.88 -33.48
CA SER A 102 11.18 30.01 -32.63
C SER A 102 11.22 30.49 -31.18
N ALA A 103 11.65 29.60 -30.29
CA ALA A 103 11.86 29.93 -28.89
C ALA A 103 12.94 31.03 -28.74
N GLU A 104 14.04 30.94 -29.49
CA GLU A 104 15.16 31.89 -29.42
C GLU A 104 14.80 33.32 -29.86
N SER A 105 13.84 33.49 -30.77
CA SER A 105 13.40 34.81 -31.25
C SER A 105 12.28 35.42 -30.38
N ARG A 106 11.79 34.70 -29.35
CA ARG A 106 10.87 35.27 -28.35
C ARG A 106 11.64 36.01 -27.26
N PRO A 107 11.20 37.20 -26.83
CA PRO A 107 11.92 38.08 -25.90
C PRO A 107 12.09 37.54 -24.45
N ARG A 108 11.72 36.28 -24.18
CA ARG A 108 11.96 35.57 -22.91
C ARG A 108 12.39 34.10 -23.11
N GLY A 109 12.80 33.72 -24.32
CA GLY A 109 12.90 32.32 -24.76
C GLY A 109 14.30 31.81 -25.06
N ALA A 110 15.33 32.43 -24.49
CA ALA A 110 16.63 31.82 -24.34
C ALA A 110 17.18 32.30 -22.99
N MET A 111 17.62 31.35 -22.17
CA MET A 111 18.71 31.66 -21.24
C MET A 111 19.91 32.17 -22.03
#